data_AF-A0A179UPY3-F1
#
_entry.id   AF-A0A179UPY3-F1
#
_cell.length_a   1.000
_cell.length_b   1.000
_cell.length_c   1.000
_cell.angle_alpha   90.00
_cell.angle_beta   90.00
_cell.angle_gamma   90.00
#
_symmetry.space_group_name_H-M   'P 1'
#
loop_
_entity.id
_entity.type
_entity.pdbx_description
1 polymer ?
#
loop_
_entity_poly.entity_id
_entity_poly.type
_entity_poly.pdbx_seq_one_letter_code
_entity_poly.pdbx_strand_id
1 'polypeptide(L)'
;MTSDPEDTELKLEVDLMTLDYLLYKTIIAVVEDRVAQRNGEQAQSRHRTKNGDNLLGIFDGFMQIFRYNHLNNTSSDSKDRNDRNNTDLNNNNANFPIHVKIKLQILTVTNLLCRRYTRSSRTFLPSEDALQAQRKQNKERAERWLLQNEDHKISCGDGSTRVMDDRSFLERNRRDMYLHMGIPCEDGDDNTPIVTLLDILPECISLCGMIYHHDIPDVSWMELPVRFMLFAAIEEILLQGKSITEAANEAFAWDYPYKFEGDDDDENFAQDYKAQVAQWESVRESVKASLLGADGDKGWESRIGEILEKCPFIRFEEYVMEWLAALLKFQNMPILVQLEDGKLEGLTLQETAALMDRVGIQ
;
A
#
# COMPACT_ATOMS: atom_id res chain seq x y z
N MET A 1 29.54 -25.24 -21.88
CA MET A 1 29.83 -23.80 -22.02
C MET A 1 29.47 -23.19 -20.70
N THR A 2 30.47 -23.02 -19.83
CA THR A 2 30.33 -22.34 -18.54
C THR A 2 30.27 -20.85 -18.85
N SER A 3 29.11 -20.23 -18.61
CA SER A 3 28.98 -18.77 -18.59
C SER A 3 30.01 -18.20 -17.61
N ASP A 4 30.73 -17.17 -18.03
CA ASP A 4 31.71 -16.49 -17.19
C ASP A 4 30.98 -15.93 -15.96
N PRO A 5 31.41 -16.22 -14.71
CA PRO A 5 30.75 -15.68 -13.52
C PRO A 5 30.65 -14.15 -13.53
N GLU A 6 31.63 -13.45 -14.11
CA GLU A 6 31.61 -11.98 -14.24
C GLU A 6 30.46 -11.48 -15.13
N ASP A 7 30.10 -12.21 -16.19
CA ASP A 7 28.97 -11.87 -17.06
C ASP A 7 27.62 -12.04 -16.34
N THR A 8 27.54 -12.97 -15.39
CA THR A 8 26.29 -13.23 -14.65
C THR A 8 26.00 -12.19 -13.58
N GLU A 9 27.02 -11.68 -12.90
CA GLU A 9 26.91 -10.62 -11.89
C GLU A 9 26.55 -9.29 -12.56
N LEU A 10 27.25 -8.92 -13.63
CA LEU A 10 26.95 -7.71 -14.40
C LEU A 10 25.52 -7.72 -14.96
N LYS A 11 25.05 -8.88 -15.44
CA LYS A 11 23.67 -9.03 -15.93
C LYS A 11 22.65 -8.79 -14.81
N LEU A 12 22.90 -9.29 -13.60
CA LEU A 12 22.02 -9.07 -12.45
C LEU A 12 21.96 -7.58 -12.09
N GLU A 13 23.09 -6.88 -12.07
CA GLU A 13 23.13 -5.44 -11.80
C GLU A 13 22.33 -4.63 -12.82
N VAL A 14 22.49 -4.93 -14.11
CA VAL A 14 21.74 -4.27 -15.19
C VAL A 14 20.24 -4.54 -15.08
N ASP A 15 19.86 -5.78 -14.78
CA ASP A 15 18.46 -6.14 -14.61
C ASP A 15 17.84 -5.48 -13.37
N LEU A 16 18.60 -5.32 -12.28
CA LEU A 16 18.18 -4.58 -11.09
C LEU A 16 18.04 -3.08 -11.36
N MET A 17 18.96 -2.45 -12.08
CA MET A 17 18.84 -1.04 -12.48
C MET A 17 17.62 -0.80 -13.36
N THR A 18 17.35 -1.72 -14.29
CA THR A 18 16.16 -1.67 -15.16
C THR A 18 14.88 -1.82 -14.35
N LEU A 19 14.87 -2.75 -13.38
CA LEU A 19 13.73 -2.94 -12.48
C LEU A 19 13.45 -1.68 -11.64
N ASP A 20 14.50 -1.08 -11.06
CA ASP A 20 14.40 0.11 -10.24
C ASP A 20 13.83 1.32 -11.02
N TYR A 21 14.28 1.47 -12.26
CA TYR A 21 13.75 2.45 -13.20
C TYR A 21 12.27 2.23 -13.51
N LEU A 22 11.89 1.00 -13.88
CA LEU A 22 10.52 0.67 -14.23
C LEU A 22 9.58 0.88 -13.04
N LEU A 23 9.99 0.50 -11.82
CA LEU A 23 9.24 0.75 -10.60
C LEU A 23 8.96 2.25 -10.43
N TYR A 24 10.01 3.07 -10.49
CA TYR A 24 9.90 4.52 -10.30
C TYR A 24 8.94 5.16 -11.32
N LYS A 25 9.13 4.88 -12.62
CA LYS A 25 8.27 5.43 -13.68
C LYS A 25 6.84 4.94 -13.57
N THR A 26 6.65 3.66 -13.23
CA THR A 26 5.31 3.07 -13.11
C THR A 26 4.55 3.72 -11.95
N ILE A 27 5.16 3.84 -10.76
CA ILE A 27 4.50 4.47 -9.60
C ILE A 27 4.03 5.89 -9.97
N ILE A 28 4.90 6.70 -10.55
CA ILE A 28 4.56 8.08 -10.97
C ILE A 28 3.39 8.08 -11.95
N ALA A 29 3.45 7.26 -13.00
CA ALA A 29 2.40 7.24 -14.02
C ALA A 29 1.04 6.76 -13.46
N VAL A 30 1.05 5.82 -12.51
CA VAL A 30 -0.19 5.37 -11.86
C VAL A 30 -0.82 6.49 -11.01
N VAL A 31 0.00 7.23 -10.25
CA VAL A 31 -0.47 8.39 -9.48
C VAL A 31 -1.00 9.48 -10.40
N GLU A 32 -0.26 9.83 -11.45
CA GLU A 32 -0.64 10.85 -12.43
C GLU A 32 -1.96 10.50 -13.14
N ASP A 33 -2.14 9.23 -13.55
CA ASP A 33 -3.40 8.76 -14.14
C ASP A 33 -4.58 8.95 -13.19
N ARG A 34 -4.40 8.69 -11.89
CA ARG A 34 -5.46 8.88 -10.87
C ARG A 34 -5.75 10.35 -10.61
N VAL A 35 -4.73 11.20 -10.53
CA VAL A 35 -4.89 12.66 -10.38
C VAL A 35 -5.63 13.24 -11.58
N ALA A 36 -5.25 12.87 -12.80
CA ALA A 36 -5.94 13.30 -14.03
C ALA A 36 -7.41 12.83 -14.07
N GLN A 37 -7.69 11.61 -13.60
CA GLN A 37 -9.06 11.11 -13.47
C GLN A 37 -9.89 11.99 -12.51
N ARG A 38 -9.35 12.32 -11.34
CA ARG A 38 -10.04 13.14 -10.33
C ARG A 38 -10.33 14.56 -10.81
N ASN A 39 -9.42 15.13 -11.60
CA ASN A 39 -9.59 16.46 -12.19
C ASN A 39 -10.56 16.49 -13.38
N GLY A 40 -11.14 15.34 -13.76
CA GLY A 40 -12.05 15.24 -14.90
C GLY A 40 -11.35 15.34 -16.27
N GLU A 41 -10.02 15.32 -16.30
CA GLU A 41 -9.23 15.43 -17.54
C GLU A 41 -9.38 14.19 -18.44
N GLN A 42 -9.78 13.05 -17.86
CA GLN A 42 -10.07 11.82 -18.60
C GLN A 42 -11.33 11.90 -19.48
N ALA A 43 -12.33 12.71 -19.12
CA ALA A 43 -13.57 12.83 -19.90
C ALA A 43 -13.34 13.46 -21.29
N GLN A 44 -12.25 14.21 -21.47
CA GLN A 44 -11.91 14.89 -22.71
C GLN A 44 -11.12 14.02 -23.69
N SER A 45 -10.58 12.88 -23.25
CA SER A 45 -9.79 11.98 -24.10
C SER A 45 -10.16 10.52 -23.89
N ARG A 46 -11.29 10.12 -24.46
CA ARG A 46 -11.75 8.71 -24.54
C ARG A 46 -10.76 7.76 -25.25
N HIS A 47 -9.66 8.28 -25.78
CA HIS A 47 -8.63 7.53 -26.53
C HIS A 47 -7.20 7.72 -26.02
N ARG A 48 -6.97 8.39 -24.87
CA ARG A 48 -5.62 8.38 -24.28
C ARG A 48 -5.40 7.01 -23.65
N THR A 49 -4.48 6.23 -24.21
CA THR A 49 -3.88 5.08 -23.52
C THR A 49 -3.36 5.57 -22.18
N LYS A 50 -3.89 5.01 -21.08
CA LYS A 50 -3.45 5.33 -19.71
C LYS A 50 -1.97 4.98 -19.61
N ASN A 51 -1.14 5.98 -19.31
CA ASN A 51 0.31 5.79 -19.34
C ASN A 51 0.72 4.74 -18.29
N GLY A 52 0.04 4.72 -17.16
CA GLY A 52 0.24 3.73 -16.10
C GLY A 52 -0.14 2.31 -16.50
N ASP A 53 -1.17 2.09 -17.33
CA ASP A 53 -1.52 0.72 -17.79
C ASP A 53 -0.41 0.17 -18.72
N ASN A 54 0.14 1.02 -19.59
CA ASN A 54 1.25 0.64 -20.46
C ASN A 54 2.51 0.31 -19.66
N LEU A 55 2.88 1.17 -18.71
CA LEU A 55 4.08 0.97 -17.89
C LEU A 55 3.95 -0.23 -16.95
N LEU A 56 2.76 -0.48 -16.39
CA LEU A 56 2.50 -1.72 -15.64
C LEU A 56 2.66 -2.96 -16.49
N GLY A 57 2.16 -2.95 -17.73
CA GLY A 57 2.35 -4.08 -18.66
C GLY A 57 3.83 -4.35 -18.94
N ILE A 58 4.63 -3.28 -19.13
CA ILE A 58 6.08 -3.39 -19.32
C ILE A 58 6.76 -3.92 -18.05
N PHE A 59 6.41 -3.37 -16.90
CA PHE A 59 6.92 -3.80 -15.59
C PHE A 59 6.62 -5.28 -15.32
N ASP A 60 5.37 -5.73 -15.51
CA ASP A 60 4.97 -7.12 -15.30
C ASP A 60 5.71 -8.07 -16.23
N GLY A 61 5.83 -7.70 -17.51
CA GLY A 61 6.61 -8.46 -18.49
C GLY A 61 8.08 -8.57 -18.11
N PHE A 62 8.69 -7.45 -17.69
CA PHE A 62 10.09 -7.44 -17.25
C PHE A 62 10.28 -8.24 -15.95
N MET A 63 9.37 -8.10 -14.97
CA MET A 63 9.41 -8.85 -13.71
C MET A 63 9.33 -10.36 -13.95
N GLN A 64 8.51 -10.82 -14.90
CA GLN A 64 8.47 -12.25 -15.28
C GLN A 64 9.82 -12.73 -15.81
N ILE A 65 10.46 -11.95 -16.69
CA ILE A 65 11.79 -12.26 -17.23
C ILE A 65 12.85 -12.26 -16.12
N PHE A 66 12.82 -11.25 -15.23
CA PHE A 66 13.72 -11.14 -14.09
C PHE A 66 13.63 -12.38 -13.19
N ARG A 67 12.41 -12.79 -12.80
CA ARG A 67 12.18 -13.97 -11.96
C ARG A 67 12.67 -15.25 -12.63
N TYR A 68 12.44 -15.39 -13.94
CA TYR A 68 12.91 -16.53 -14.72
C TYR A 68 14.44 -16.62 -14.74
N ASN A 69 15.13 -15.50 -14.95
CA ASN A 69 16.58 -15.45 -15.05
C ASN A 69 17.28 -15.64 -13.69
N HIS A 70 16.75 -15.04 -12.62
CA HIS A 70 17.50 -14.82 -11.37
C HIS A 70 16.95 -15.54 -10.13
N LEU A 71 15.67 -15.93 -10.10
CA LEU A 71 15.06 -16.51 -8.89
C LEU A 71 14.76 -18.01 -9.02
N ASN A 72 14.42 -18.48 -10.22
CA ASN A 72 14.08 -19.90 -10.43
C ASN A 72 15.32 -20.81 -10.41
N ASN A 73 16.52 -20.27 -10.67
CA ASN A 73 17.75 -21.05 -10.73
C ASN A 73 18.43 -21.23 -9.36
N THR A 74 18.08 -20.41 -8.36
CA THR A 74 18.67 -20.48 -7.01
C THR A 74 18.04 -21.54 -6.09
N SER A 75 16.92 -22.17 -6.50
CA SER A 75 16.21 -23.17 -5.69
C SER A 75 16.76 -24.60 -5.81
N SER A 76 17.70 -24.89 -6.71
CA SER A 76 18.17 -26.26 -6.95
C SER A 76 19.28 -26.74 -6.02
N ASP A 77 19.99 -25.84 -5.31
CA ASP A 77 21.22 -26.18 -4.59
C ASP A 77 21.10 -26.28 -3.06
N SER A 78 19.99 -25.89 -2.43
CA SER A 78 19.79 -26.09 -0.98
C SER A 78 19.04 -27.40 -0.66
N LYS A 79 19.67 -28.54 -0.98
CA LYS A 79 19.32 -29.82 -0.36
C LYS A 79 19.97 -29.97 1.01
N ASP A 80 19.70 -29.06 1.93
CA ASP A 80 19.87 -29.35 3.36
C ASP A 80 18.51 -29.51 4.01
N ARG A 81 18.19 -30.79 4.23
CA ARG A 81 17.04 -31.27 4.99
C ARG A 81 17.23 -30.83 6.44
N ASN A 82 16.43 -29.87 6.88
CA ASN A 82 15.67 -29.91 8.13
C ASN A 82 15.24 -28.48 8.47
N ASP A 83 14.07 -28.06 7.99
CA ASP A 83 13.19 -27.16 8.75
C ASP A 83 11.80 -27.19 8.14
N ARG A 84 11.02 -28.17 8.60
CA ARG A 84 9.57 -28.17 8.42
C ARG A 84 8.99 -27.27 9.49
N ASN A 85 8.67 -26.03 9.11
CA ASN A 85 7.48 -25.26 9.52
C ASN A 85 7.69 -23.77 9.25
N ASN A 86 7.50 -23.34 8.01
CA ASN A 86 6.91 -22.01 7.77
C ASN A 86 6.25 -21.96 6.39
N THR A 87 4.93 -21.78 6.41
CA THR A 87 4.10 -21.51 5.25
C THR A 87 4.28 -20.05 4.83
N ASP A 88 5.42 -19.73 4.22
CA ASP A 88 5.66 -18.43 3.57
C ASP A 88 5.69 -18.63 2.06
N LEU A 89 4.54 -18.45 1.42
CA LEU A 89 4.38 -18.38 -0.04
C LEU A 89 5.08 -17.15 -0.69
N ASN A 90 5.93 -16.44 0.05
CA ASN A 90 6.53 -15.16 -0.35
C ASN A 90 8.07 -15.15 -0.44
N ASN A 91 8.73 -16.30 -0.35
CA ASN A 91 10.19 -16.39 -0.29
C ASN A 91 10.93 -15.98 -1.60
N ASN A 92 10.20 -15.59 -2.66
CA ASN A 92 10.78 -15.09 -3.91
C ASN A 92 11.36 -13.68 -3.78
N ASN A 93 11.03 -12.92 -2.73
CA ASN A 93 11.52 -11.56 -2.57
C ASN A 93 12.80 -11.45 -1.73
N ALA A 94 13.31 -12.54 -1.15
CA ALA A 94 14.49 -12.51 -0.28
C ALA A 94 15.72 -11.87 -0.97
N ASN A 95 15.86 -12.07 -2.28
CA ASN A 95 17.02 -11.66 -3.07
C ASN A 95 17.00 -10.19 -3.55
N PHE A 96 15.93 -9.43 -3.33
CA PHE A 96 15.92 -8.02 -3.76
C PHE A 96 16.68 -7.12 -2.76
N PRO A 97 17.46 -6.15 -3.25
CA PRO A 97 17.95 -5.05 -2.41
C PRO A 97 16.81 -4.33 -1.69
N ILE A 98 17.06 -3.81 -0.49
CA ILE A 98 16.02 -3.19 0.36
C ILE A 98 15.27 -2.04 -0.33
N HIS A 99 15.99 -1.17 -1.07
CA HIS A 99 15.37 -0.05 -1.80
C HIS A 99 14.40 -0.52 -2.89
N VAL A 100 14.73 -1.62 -3.59
CA VAL A 100 13.84 -2.24 -4.59
C VAL A 100 12.61 -2.83 -3.90
N LYS A 101 12.79 -3.50 -2.75
CA LYS A 101 11.67 -4.04 -1.95
C LYS A 101 10.71 -2.93 -1.52
N ILE A 102 11.23 -1.80 -1.05
CA ILE A 102 10.42 -0.64 -0.66
C ILE A 102 9.65 -0.10 -1.88
N LYS A 103 10.31 0.14 -3.01
CA LYS A 103 9.63 0.62 -4.24
C LYS A 103 8.60 -0.37 -4.77
N LEU A 104 8.85 -1.68 -4.71
CA LEU A 104 7.85 -2.71 -5.00
C LEU A 104 6.62 -2.55 -4.12
N GLN A 105 6.82 -2.37 -2.81
CA GLN A 105 5.73 -2.20 -1.86
C GLN A 105 4.97 -0.87 -2.07
N ILE A 106 5.67 0.23 -2.41
CA ILE A 106 5.04 1.48 -2.83
C ILE A 106 4.17 1.25 -4.06
N LEU A 107 4.68 0.54 -5.08
CA LEU A 107 3.91 0.22 -6.28
C LEU A 107 2.66 -0.61 -5.95
N THR A 108 2.78 -1.62 -5.09
CA THR A 108 1.64 -2.44 -4.64
C THR A 108 0.54 -1.57 -4.05
N VAL A 109 0.86 -0.76 -3.04
CA VAL A 109 -0.13 0.11 -2.37
C VAL A 109 -0.70 1.13 -3.35
N THR A 110 0.16 1.77 -4.16
CA THR A 110 -0.24 2.78 -5.16
C THR A 110 -1.20 2.18 -6.19
N ASN A 111 -0.88 1.00 -6.71
CA ASN A 111 -1.66 0.34 -7.73
C ASN A 111 -3.04 -0.08 -7.20
N LEU A 112 -3.08 -0.71 -6.02
CA LEU A 112 -4.35 -1.09 -5.39
C LEU A 112 -5.22 0.14 -5.11
N LEU A 113 -4.63 1.20 -4.51
CA LEU A 113 -5.36 2.42 -4.17
C LEU A 113 -5.91 3.15 -5.40
N CYS A 114 -5.07 3.39 -6.40
CA CYS A 114 -5.42 4.22 -7.55
C CYS A 114 -6.36 3.50 -8.53
N ARG A 115 -6.32 2.16 -8.59
CA ARG A 115 -7.13 1.37 -9.54
C ARG A 115 -8.35 0.70 -8.94
N ARG A 116 -8.58 0.74 -7.62
CA ARG A 116 -9.70 0.05 -6.95
C ARG A 116 -11.10 0.32 -7.53
N TYR A 117 -11.26 1.43 -8.23
CA TYR A 117 -12.51 1.87 -8.85
C TYR A 117 -12.61 1.61 -10.37
N THR A 118 -11.53 1.18 -11.02
CA THR A 118 -11.44 1.11 -12.48
C THR A 118 -11.67 -0.31 -12.98
N ARG A 119 -12.79 -0.55 -13.66
CA ARG A 119 -13.10 -1.86 -14.24
C ARG A 119 -12.17 -2.27 -15.38
N SER A 120 -11.75 -1.31 -16.21
CA SER A 120 -10.84 -1.56 -17.35
C SER A 120 -9.45 -2.03 -16.92
N SER A 121 -9.08 -1.81 -15.66
CA SER A 121 -7.73 -2.11 -15.14
C SER A 121 -7.71 -3.33 -14.22
N ARG A 122 -8.74 -4.20 -14.29
CA ARG A 122 -8.79 -5.49 -13.59
C ARG A 122 -7.60 -6.39 -13.86
N THR A 123 -6.97 -6.26 -15.02
CA THR A 123 -5.79 -7.06 -15.40
C THR A 123 -4.62 -6.91 -14.42
N PHE A 124 -4.50 -5.75 -13.77
CA PHE A 124 -3.40 -5.43 -12.85
C PHE A 124 -3.83 -5.45 -11.38
N LEU A 125 -5.05 -5.91 -11.08
CA LEU A 125 -5.53 -6.11 -9.71
C LEU A 125 -5.55 -7.60 -9.37
N PRO A 126 -5.49 -7.96 -8.08
CA PRO A 126 -5.64 -9.36 -7.68
C PRO A 126 -6.97 -9.94 -8.18
N SER A 127 -6.97 -11.23 -8.50
CA SER A 127 -8.20 -11.93 -8.89
C SER A 127 -9.18 -11.97 -7.71
N GLU A 128 -10.47 -12.15 -8.00
CA GLU A 128 -11.49 -12.26 -6.95
C GLU A 128 -11.15 -13.39 -5.96
N ASP A 129 -10.71 -14.55 -6.45
CA ASP A 129 -10.31 -15.67 -5.60
C ASP A 129 -9.14 -15.32 -4.68
N ALA A 130 -8.16 -14.55 -5.19
CA ALA A 130 -7.03 -14.08 -4.40
C ALA A 130 -7.47 -13.07 -3.33
N LEU A 131 -8.36 -12.14 -3.68
CA LEU A 131 -8.93 -11.18 -2.71
C LEU A 131 -9.76 -11.90 -1.64
N GLN A 132 -10.57 -12.88 -1.99
CA GLN A 132 -11.34 -13.65 -1.01
C GLN A 132 -10.44 -14.44 -0.06
N ALA A 133 -9.37 -15.06 -0.59
CA ALA A 133 -8.37 -15.72 0.23
C ALA A 133 -7.67 -14.73 1.18
N GLN A 134 -7.29 -13.55 0.69
CA GLN A 134 -6.68 -12.48 1.48
C GLN A 134 -7.62 -11.95 2.55
N ARG A 135 -8.90 -11.69 2.23
CA ARG A 135 -9.93 -11.27 3.20
C ARG A 135 -10.09 -12.27 4.32
N LYS A 136 -10.16 -13.56 3.98
CA LYS A 136 -10.22 -14.64 4.97
C LYS A 136 -8.98 -14.63 5.88
N GLN A 137 -7.79 -14.53 5.31
CA GLN A 137 -6.54 -14.48 6.08
C GLN A 137 -6.48 -13.24 6.98
N ASN A 138 -6.90 -12.07 6.48
CA ASN A 138 -6.93 -10.82 7.22
C ASN A 138 -7.89 -10.88 8.40
N LYS A 139 -9.05 -11.50 8.20
CA LYS A 139 -10.03 -11.73 9.25
C LYS A 139 -9.49 -12.67 10.33
N GLU A 140 -8.91 -13.81 9.93
CA GLU A 140 -8.29 -14.76 10.88
C GLU A 140 -7.14 -14.12 11.67
N ARG A 141 -6.34 -13.26 11.02
CA ARG A 141 -5.29 -12.47 11.68
C ARG A 141 -5.88 -11.50 12.70
N ALA A 142 -6.93 -10.74 12.34
CA ALA A 142 -7.59 -9.83 13.27
C ALA A 142 -8.18 -10.57 14.47
N GLU A 143 -8.87 -11.68 14.24
CA GLU A 143 -9.45 -12.51 15.30
C GLU A 143 -8.38 -13.04 16.27
N ARG A 144 -7.25 -13.51 15.75
CA ARG A 144 -6.12 -13.97 16.58
C ARG A 144 -5.54 -12.83 17.43
N TRP A 145 -5.38 -11.66 16.83
CA TRP A 145 -4.87 -10.47 17.53
C TRP A 145 -5.82 -10.05 18.65
N LEU A 146 -7.14 -10.03 18.39
CA LEU A 146 -8.16 -9.67 19.38
C LEU A 146 -8.22 -10.66 20.55
N LEU A 147 -8.01 -11.97 20.30
CA LEU A 147 -7.93 -12.98 21.35
C LEU A 147 -6.74 -12.78 22.29
N GLN A 148 -5.63 -12.22 21.78
CA GLN A 148 -4.45 -11.89 22.56
C GLN A 148 -4.59 -10.54 23.28
N ASN A 149 -5.45 -9.67 22.77
CA ASN A 149 -5.63 -8.28 23.18
C ASN A 149 -7.10 -8.01 23.55
N GLU A 150 -7.69 -8.83 24.43
CA GLU A 150 -9.13 -8.75 24.76
C GLU A 150 -9.53 -7.38 25.32
N ASP A 151 -8.64 -6.67 26.02
CA ASP A 151 -8.88 -5.30 26.52
C ASP A 151 -9.13 -4.29 25.38
N HIS A 152 -8.63 -4.57 24.17
CA HIS A 152 -8.81 -3.74 22.98
C HIS A 152 -10.06 -4.14 22.18
N LYS A 153 -10.73 -5.24 22.51
CA LYS A 153 -11.86 -5.73 21.73
C LYS A 153 -13.11 -4.92 22.05
N ILE A 154 -13.76 -4.42 21.00
CA ILE A 154 -15.07 -3.78 21.16
C ILE A 154 -16.08 -4.88 21.44
N SER A 155 -16.65 -4.86 22.63
CA SER A 155 -17.73 -5.78 23.00
C SER A 155 -18.99 -5.45 22.24
N CYS A 156 -19.66 -6.48 21.69
CA CYS A 156 -21.02 -6.34 21.19
C CYS A 156 -21.95 -6.11 22.40
N GLY A 157 -22.13 -4.84 22.80
CA GLY A 157 -23.24 -4.47 23.66
C GLY A 157 -24.55 -4.77 22.97
N ASP A 158 -25.52 -5.30 23.71
CA ASP A 158 -26.77 -5.93 23.24
C ASP A 158 -27.77 -4.99 22.53
N GLY A 159 -27.36 -3.81 22.02
CA GLY A 159 -28.35 -2.79 21.64
C GLY A 159 -28.02 -1.63 20.71
N SER A 160 -26.88 -1.52 20.01
CA SER A 160 -26.65 -0.27 19.22
C SER A 160 -26.16 -0.40 17.77
N THR A 161 -25.53 -1.51 17.36
CA THR A 161 -24.98 -1.60 16.00
C THR A 161 -25.86 -2.47 15.10
N ARG A 162 -26.97 -1.89 14.63
CA ARG A 162 -27.83 -2.56 13.65
C ARG A 162 -27.02 -2.76 12.36
N VAL A 163 -26.87 -4.01 11.92
CA VAL A 163 -26.32 -4.33 10.59
C VAL A 163 -27.18 -3.61 9.55
N MET A 164 -26.53 -2.77 8.74
CA MET A 164 -27.18 -1.96 7.72
C MET A 164 -27.41 -2.84 6.47
N ASP A 165 -28.48 -3.64 6.51
CA ASP A 165 -28.88 -4.51 5.38
C ASP A 165 -29.84 -3.79 4.41
N ASP A 166 -30.05 -2.49 4.57
CA ASP A 166 -30.82 -1.69 3.61
C ASP A 166 -29.98 -1.44 2.35
N ARG A 167 -30.16 -2.31 1.36
CA ARG A 167 -29.51 -2.20 0.05
C ARG A 167 -29.68 -0.82 -0.59
N SER A 168 -30.82 -0.15 -0.39
CA SER A 168 -31.05 1.18 -0.97
C SER A 168 -30.18 2.27 -0.33
N PHE A 169 -29.88 2.11 0.96
CA PHE A 169 -28.98 2.98 1.70
C PHE A 169 -27.53 2.76 1.25
N LEU A 170 -27.08 1.51 1.16
CA LEU A 170 -25.72 1.18 0.71
C LEU A 170 -25.46 1.67 -0.72
N GLU A 171 -26.41 1.46 -1.63
CA GLU A 171 -26.28 1.95 -3.02
C GLU A 171 -26.23 3.49 -3.10
N ARG A 172 -26.99 4.19 -2.25
CA ARG A 172 -26.91 5.66 -2.16
C ARG A 172 -25.52 6.10 -1.71
N ASN A 173 -25.00 5.52 -0.62
CA ASN A 173 -23.67 5.86 -0.11
C ASN A 173 -22.57 5.60 -1.14
N ARG A 174 -22.64 4.46 -1.87
CA ARG A 174 -21.70 4.15 -2.95
C ARG A 174 -21.73 5.21 -4.04
N ARG A 175 -22.93 5.57 -4.51
CA ARG A 175 -23.11 6.57 -5.57
C ARG A 175 -22.59 7.93 -5.14
N ASP A 176 -22.90 8.36 -3.92
CA ASP A 176 -22.45 9.64 -3.37
C ASP A 176 -20.94 9.66 -3.20
N MET A 177 -20.35 8.58 -2.67
CA MET A 177 -18.89 8.44 -2.59
C MET A 177 -18.25 8.51 -3.98
N TYR A 178 -18.77 7.80 -4.97
CA TYR A 178 -18.19 7.77 -6.32
C TYR A 178 -18.23 9.14 -6.98
N LEU A 179 -19.35 9.84 -6.84
CA LEU A 179 -19.48 11.21 -7.30
C LEU A 179 -18.44 12.12 -6.65
N HIS A 180 -18.24 12.01 -5.33
CA HIS A 180 -17.29 12.83 -4.60
C HIS A 180 -15.82 12.45 -4.87
N MET A 181 -15.56 11.21 -5.25
CA MET A 181 -14.23 10.70 -5.61
C MET A 181 -13.85 10.94 -7.09
N GLY A 182 -14.70 11.59 -7.87
CA GLY A 182 -14.49 11.82 -9.30
C GLY A 182 -14.48 10.53 -10.12
N ILE A 183 -15.20 9.50 -9.68
CA ILE A 183 -15.28 8.20 -10.36
C ILE A 183 -16.43 8.24 -11.36
N PRO A 184 -16.19 7.94 -12.65
CA PRO A 184 -17.26 7.86 -13.63
C PRO A 184 -18.28 6.80 -13.25
N CYS A 185 -19.55 7.19 -13.07
CA CYS A 185 -20.66 6.26 -12.89
C CYS A 185 -21.06 5.74 -14.28
N GLU A 186 -20.62 4.55 -14.65
CA GLU A 186 -21.16 3.87 -15.84
C GLU A 186 -22.53 3.28 -15.51
N ASP A 187 -23.54 3.61 -16.32
CA ASP A 187 -24.89 3.09 -16.16
C ASP A 187 -24.90 1.58 -16.48
N GLY A 188 -25.21 0.74 -15.49
CA GLY A 188 -25.67 -0.63 -15.74
C GLY A 188 -24.92 -1.80 -15.10
N ASP A 189 -24.04 -1.61 -14.11
CA ASP A 189 -23.44 -2.74 -13.40
C ASP A 189 -23.16 -2.47 -11.91
N ASP A 190 -23.05 -3.54 -11.11
CA ASP A 190 -22.72 -3.51 -9.68
C ASP A 190 -21.36 -2.81 -9.48
N ASN A 191 -21.40 -1.51 -9.28
CA ASN A 191 -20.28 -0.60 -9.06
C ASN A 191 -19.63 -0.80 -7.68
N THR A 192 -19.49 -2.04 -7.21
CA THR A 192 -18.79 -2.34 -5.96
C THR A 192 -17.29 -2.15 -6.19
N PRO A 193 -16.55 -1.44 -5.31
CA PRO A 193 -15.11 -1.37 -5.42
C PRO A 193 -14.56 -2.80 -5.39
N ILE A 194 -13.70 -3.11 -6.36
CA ILE A 194 -13.14 -4.46 -6.51
C ILE A 194 -12.24 -4.76 -5.30
N VAL A 195 -11.54 -3.73 -4.82
CA VAL A 195 -10.60 -3.75 -3.70
C VAL A 195 -11.04 -2.70 -2.69
N THR A 196 -11.28 -3.10 -1.43
CA THR A 196 -11.61 -2.15 -0.35
C THR A 196 -10.33 -1.63 0.30
N LEU A 197 -10.42 -0.53 1.04
CA LEU A 197 -9.32 -0.03 1.88
C LEU A 197 -8.89 -1.09 2.88
N LEU A 198 -9.82 -1.92 3.38
CA LEU A 198 -9.49 -3.01 4.28
C LEU A 198 -8.61 -4.08 3.58
N ASP A 199 -8.82 -4.33 2.28
CA ASP A 199 -7.94 -5.19 1.49
C ASP A 199 -6.53 -4.58 1.31
N ILE A 200 -6.42 -3.25 1.23
CA ILE A 200 -5.15 -2.52 1.03
C ILE A 200 -4.37 -2.36 2.34
N LEU A 201 -5.08 -2.29 3.47
CA LEU A 201 -4.51 -2.00 4.78
C LEU A 201 -3.29 -2.86 5.13
N PRO A 202 -3.27 -4.20 4.97
CA PRO A 202 -2.08 -5.01 5.21
C PRO A 202 -0.85 -4.56 4.43
N GLU A 203 -1.03 -4.18 3.16
CA GLU A 203 0.06 -3.72 2.30
C GLU A 203 0.58 -2.35 2.75
N CYS A 204 -0.31 -1.48 3.22
CA CYS A 204 0.05 -0.18 3.79
C CYS A 204 0.81 -0.33 5.11
N ILE A 205 0.34 -1.20 6.02
CA ILE A 205 1.01 -1.53 7.29
C ILE A 205 2.39 -2.15 7.02
N SER A 206 2.48 -3.08 6.07
CA SER A 206 3.75 -3.67 5.64
C SER A 206 4.72 -2.61 5.14
N LEU A 207 4.25 -1.69 4.27
CA LEU A 207 5.07 -0.58 3.77
C LEU A 207 5.59 0.31 4.89
N CYS A 208 4.73 0.66 5.86
CA CYS A 208 5.15 1.41 7.03
C CYS A 208 6.29 0.69 7.76
N GLY A 209 6.14 -0.61 8.02
CA GLY A 209 7.13 -1.42 8.72
C GLY A 209 8.47 -1.60 8.00
N MET A 210 8.56 -1.29 6.70
CA MET A 210 9.79 -1.35 5.91
C MET A 210 10.61 -0.06 5.96
N ILE A 211 10.05 1.04 6.49
CA ILE A 211 10.70 2.35 6.49
C ILE A 211 11.31 2.58 7.88
N TYR A 212 12.61 2.86 7.92
CA TYR A 212 13.30 3.15 9.17
C TYR A 212 12.90 4.54 9.71
N HIS A 213 12.55 4.62 11.00
CA HIS A 213 12.04 5.87 11.60
C HIS A 213 13.04 7.01 11.66
N HIS A 214 14.34 6.71 11.72
CA HIS A 214 15.38 7.73 11.81
C HIS A 214 15.45 8.61 10.55
N ASP A 215 14.85 8.14 9.46
CA ASP A 215 14.78 8.81 8.17
C ASP A 215 13.56 9.74 8.03
N ILE A 216 12.56 9.63 8.91
CA ILE A 216 11.35 10.47 8.88
C ILE A 216 11.30 11.38 10.11
N PRO A 217 11.61 12.68 9.97
CA PRO A 217 11.78 13.60 11.11
C PRO A 217 10.48 14.02 11.83
N ASP A 218 9.30 13.49 11.47
CA ASP A 218 8.00 13.98 11.95
C ASP A 218 7.06 12.85 12.41
N VAL A 219 6.41 13.00 13.55
CA VAL A 219 5.42 12.09 14.16
C VAL A 219 4.23 11.75 13.24
N SER A 220 4.05 12.50 12.14
CA SER A 220 3.09 12.23 11.08
C SER A 220 3.15 10.80 10.51
N TRP A 221 4.28 10.09 10.62
CA TRP A 221 4.40 8.70 10.18
C TRP A 221 3.50 7.73 10.96
N MET A 222 3.17 8.01 12.23
CA MET A 222 2.20 7.19 12.99
C MET A 222 0.75 7.48 12.57
N GLU A 223 0.48 8.68 12.08
CA GLU A 223 -0.90 9.11 11.79
C GLU A 223 -1.48 8.44 10.55
N LEU A 224 -0.68 8.28 9.49
CA LEU A 224 -1.14 7.69 8.24
C LEU A 224 -1.77 6.30 8.42
N PRO A 225 -1.06 5.29 8.95
CA PRO A 225 -1.62 3.95 9.11
C PRO A 225 -2.87 3.94 10.00
N VAL A 226 -2.91 4.72 11.08
CA VAL A 226 -4.10 4.81 11.95
C VAL A 226 -5.29 5.47 11.23
N ARG A 227 -5.04 6.54 10.46
CA ARG A 227 -6.08 7.13 9.60
C ARG A 227 -6.53 6.12 8.54
N PHE A 228 -5.62 5.34 7.98
CA PHE A 228 -5.97 4.28 7.03
C PHE A 228 -6.92 3.25 7.65
N MET A 229 -6.66 2.82 8.89
CA MET A 229 -7.57 1.93 9.65
C MET A 229 -8.96 2.57 9.84
N LEU A 230 -9.01 3.86 10.17
CA LEU A 230 -10.27 4.59 10.32
C LEU A 230 -11.08 4.60 9.03
N PHE A 231 -10.47 5.01 7.91
CA PHE A 231 -11.17 5.07 6.62
C PHE A 231 -11.52 3.68 6.08
N ALA A 232 -10.71 2.66 6.37
CA ALA A 232 -11.06 1.27 6.08
C ALA A 232 -12.31 0.83 6.85
N ALA A 233 -12.37 1.11 8.15
CA ALA A 233 -13.56 0.80 8.95
C ALA A 233 -14.80 1.56 8.45
N ILE A 234 -14.68 2.85 8.14
CA ILE A 234 -15.79 3.68 7.63
C ILE A 234 -16.27 3.15 6.27
N GLU A 235 -15.36 2.77 5.37
CA GLU A 235 -15.71 2.22 4.06
C GLU A 235 -16.51 0.91 4.20
N GLU A 236 -16.09 0.02 5.09
CA GLU A 236 -16.81 -1.23 5.37
C GLU A 236 -18.19 -1.00 5.98
N ILE A 237 -18.35 0.00 6.85
CA ILE A 237 -19.65 0.37 7.42
C ILE A 237 -20.57 0.95 6.35
N LEU A 238 -20.09 1.93 5.58
CA LEU A 238 -20.93 2.70 4.65
C LEU A 238 -21.25 1.96 3.35
N LEU A 239 -20.32 1.12 2.86
CA LEU A 239 -20.46 0.47 1.55
C LEU A 239 -20.80 -1.01 1.65
N GLN A 240 -20.29 -1.71 2.68
CA GLN A 240 -20.51 -3.15 2.89
C GLN A 240 -21.57 -3.45 3.96
N GLY A 241 -22.04 -2.43 4.70
CA GLY A 241 -23.07 -2.60 5.72
C GLY A 241 -22.61 -3.33 6.97
N LYS A 242 -21.28 -3.49 7.17
CA LYS A 242 -20.72 -4.09 8.38
C LYS A 242 -21.13 -3.28 9.61
N SER A 243 -21.28 -3.97 10.74
CA SER A 243 -21.43 -3.26 12.01
C SER A 243 -20.16 -2.49 12.36
N ILE A 244 -20.28 -1.36 13.07
CA ILE A 244 -19.12 -0.59 13.54
C ILE A 244 -18.16 -1.47 14.33
N THR A 245 -18.71 -2.33 15.21
CA THR A 245 -17.93 -3.26 16.02
C THR A 245 -17.11 -4.21 15.16
N GLU A 246 -17.72 -4.82 14.14
CA GLU A 246 -17.03 -5.74 13.22
C GLU A 246 -15.95 -5.01 12.41
N ALA A 247 -16.30 -3.90 11.77
CA ALA A 247 -15.39 -3.12 10.94
C ALA A 247 -14.20 -2.57 11.74
N ALA A 248 -14.44 -2.02 12.93
CA ALA A 248 -13.41 -1.46 13.78
C ALA A 248 -12.52 -2.54 14.40
N ASN A 249 -13.09 -3.66 14.85
CA ASN A 249 -12.30 -4.77 15.39
C ASN A 249 -11.37 -5.36 14.31
N GLU A 250 -11.81 -5.46 13.06
CA GLU A 250 -10.98 -5.97 11.97
C GLU A 250 -9.89 -4.97 11.54
N ALA A 251 -10.26 -3.70 11.35
CA ALA A 251 -9.36 -2.67 10.84
C ALA A 251 -8.29 -2.23 11.86
N PHE A 252 -8.61 -2.20 13.17
CA PHE A 252 -7.67 -1.71 14.20
C PHE A 252 -6.88 -2.81 14.90
N ALA A 253 -7.06 -4.08 14.52
CA ALA A 253 -6.39 -5.21 15.16
C ALA A 253 -4.93 -5.37 14.68
N TRP A 254 -4.07 -4.37 14.87
CA TRP A 254 -2.68 -4.39 14.42
C TRP A 254 -1.74 -3.96 15.54
N ASP A 255 -0.64 -4.68 15.68
CA ASP A 255 0.48 -4.27 16.51
C ASP A 255 1.23 -3.08 15.90
N TYR A 256 2.16 -2.55 16.67
CA TYR A 256 3.10 -1.56 16.18
C TYR A 256 3.81 -2.10 14.92
N PRO A 257 3.65 -1.46 13.74
CA PRO A 257 4.01 -2.11 12.49
C PRO A 257 5.51 -2.07 12.20
N TYR A 258 6.28 -1.33 12.99
CA TYR A 258 7.66 -1.04 12.67
C TYR A 258 8.62 -1.94 13.43
N LYS A 259 9.52 -2.54 12.66
CA LYS A 259 10.57 -3.42 13.16
C LYS A 259 11.80 -2.59 13.47
N PHE A 260 12.32 -2.72 14.68
CA PHE A 260 13.60 -2.11 15.04
C PHE A 260 14.67 -3.21 15.13
N GLU A 261 15.66 -3.12 14.24
CA GLU A 261 16.88 -3.91 14.30
C GLU A 261 17.91 -3.12 15.14
N GLY A 262 17.74 -3.15 16.46
CA GLY A 262 18.75 -2.66 17.41
C GLY A 262 19.28 -3.82 18.25
N ASP A 263 20.53 -3.74 18.70
CA ASP A 263 21.04 -4.64 19.74
C ASP A 263 20.22 -4.38 21.02
N ASP A 264 19.50 -5.40 21.49
CA ASP A 264 18.64 -5.37 22.68
C ASP A 264 19.38 -4.98 23.99
N ASP A 265 20.71 -4.85 23.94
CA ASP A 265 21.59 -4.55 25.06
C ASP A 265 21.73 -3.04 25.37
N ASP A 266 21.17 -2.13 24.55
CA ASP A 266 21.12 -0.69 24.88
C ASP A 266 19.84 -0.31 25.65
N GLU A 267 19.98 -0.08 26.97
CA GLU A 267 18.86 0.28 27.84
C GLU A 267 18.13 1.57 27.43
N ASN A 268 18.84 2.56 26.86
CA ASN A 268 18.19 3.79 26.38
C ASN A 268 17.32 3.51 25.15
N PHE A 269 17.81 2.63 24.28
CA PHE A 269 17.11 2.25 23.06
C PHE A 269 15.83 1.45 23.34
N ALA A 270 15.88 0.50 24.27
CA ALA A 270 14.71 -0.25 24.70
C ALA A 270 13.61 0.65 25.31
N GLN A 271 14.00 1.73 25.99
CA GLN A 271 13.08 2.71 26.56
C GLN A 271 12.41 3.57 25.48
N ASP A 272 13.16 4.03 24.49
CA ASP A 272 12.63 4.82 23.36
C ASP A 272 11.65 3.99 22.52
N TYR A 273 11.96 2.72 22.27
CA TYR A 273 11.06 1.80 21.57
C TYR A 273 9.73 1.62 22.31
N LYS A 274 9.77 1.36 23.63
CA LYS A 274 8.55 1.24 24.45
C LYS A 274 7.71 2.52 24.42
N ALA A 275 8.36 3.69 24.43
CA ALA A 275 7.66 4.96 24.33
C ALA A 275 6.93 5.12 22.98
N GLN A 276 7.57 4.69 21.88
CA GLN A 276 6.96 4.70 20.55
C GLN A 276 5.78 3.73 20.43
N VAL A 277 5.90 2.52 20.97
CA VAL A 277 4.80 1.55 21.02
C VAL A 277 3.61 2.10 21.81
N ALA A 278 3.88 2.69 22.99
CA ALA A 278 2.83 3.31 23.80
C ALA A 278 2.16 4.51 23.09
N GLN A 279 2.94 5.31 22.35
CA GLN A 279 2.40 6.42 21.56
C GLN A 279 1.52 5.90 20.42
N TRP A 280 1.95 4.87 19.70
CA TRP A 280 1.16 4.19 18.68
C TRP A 280 -0.18 3.70 19.22
N GLU A 281 -0.16 2.96 20.33
CA GLU A 281 -1.36 2.45 20.98
C GLU A 281 -2.29 3.60 21.38
N SER A 282 -1.74 4.67 21.97
CA SER A 282 -2.52 5.85 22.34
C SER A 282 -3.20 6.50 21.13
N VAL A 283 -2.50 6.66 20.00
CA VAL A 283 -3.08 7.25 18.78
C VAL A 283 -4.13 6.31 18.18
N ARG A 284 -3.83 5.01 18.10
CA ARG A 284 -4.73 3.97 17.58
C ARG A 284 -6.04 3.94 18.36
N GLU A 285 -5.98 3.87 19.70
CA GLU A 285 -7.15 3.81 20.55
C GLU A 285 -7.92 5.13 20.56
N SER A 286 -7.24 6.28 20.53
CA SER A 286 -7.91 7.58 20.43
C SER A 286 -8.73 7.71 19.14
N VAL A 287 -8.17 7.28 17.99
CA VAL A 287 -8.87 7.34 16.71
C VAL A 287 -10.01 6.32 16.67
N LYS A 288 -9.79 5.11 17.18
CA LYS A 288 -10.83 4.08 17.29
C LYS A 288 -12.00 4.55 18.17
N ALA A 289 -11.72 5.18 19.31
CA ALA A 289 -12.74 5.73 20.20
C ALA A 289 -13.58 6.82 19.52
N SER A 290 -12.99 7.62 18.62
CA SER A 290 -13.74 8.65 17.86
C SER A 290 -14.84 8.06 16.96
N LEU A 291 -14.67 6.81 16.50
CA LEU A 291 -15.67 6.11 15.70
C LEU A 291 -16.81 5.54 16.58
N LEU A 292 -16.47 5.06 17.78
CA LEU A 292 -17.41 4.44 18.71
C LEU A 292 -18.27 5.46 19.46
N GLY A 293 -17.71 6.64 19.75
CA GLY A 293 -18.35 7.66 20.59
C GLY A 293 -18.40 7.27 22.06
N ALA A 294 -18.81 8.22 22.92
CA ALA A 294 -19.10 7.93 24.33
C ALA A 294 -20.49 7.30 24.47
N ASP A 295 -20.69 6.50 25.52
CA ASP A 295 -22.01 5.93 25.85
C ASP A 295 -23.07 7.03 26.00
N GLY A 296 -24.13 6.95 25.19
CA GLY A 296 -25.24 7.90 25.18
C GLY A 296 -25.12 9.09 24.22
N ASP A 297 -24.08 9.13 23.39
CA ASP A 297 -23.84 10.22 22.42
C ASP A 297 -24.60 10.04 21.09
N LYS A 298 -24.58 11.10 20.25
CA LYS A 298 -25.11 11.16 18.88
C LYS A 298 -24.95 9.84 18.12
N GLY A 299 -25.98 9.43 17.37
CA GLY A 299 -25.94 8.22 16.55
C GLY A 299 -24.72 8.15 15.63
N TRP A 300 -24.26 6.93 15.33
CA TRP A 300 -23.02 6.70 14.57
C TRP A 300 -22.96 7.41 13.22
N GLU A 301 -24.11 7.59 12.55
CA GLU A 301 -24.21 8.33 11.29
C GLU A 301 -23.73 9.78 11.44
N SER A 302 -24.09 10.43 12.55
CA SER A 302 -23.63 11.79 12.85
C SER A 302 -22.12 11.82 13.09
N ARG A 303 -21.56 10.79 13.75
CA ARG A 303 -20.12 10.72 14.04
C ARG A 303 -19.31 10.51 12.77
N ILE A 304 -19.71 9.55 11.94
CA ILE A 304 -19.09 9.32 10.62
C ILE A 304 -19.26 10.57 9.75
N GLY A 305 -20.43 11.20 9.78
CA GLY A 305 -20.68 12.48 9.10
C GLY A 305 -19.70 13.58 9.51
N GLU A 306 -19.48 13.79 10.81
CA GLU A 306 -18.51 14.76 11.33
C GLU A 306 -17.06 14.44 10.93
N ILE A 307 -16.69 13.14 10.88
CA ILE A 307 -15.38 12.72 10.40
C ILE A 307 -15.21 13.04 8.91
N LEU A 308 -16.20 12.69 8.09
CA LEU A 308 -16.19 12.91 6.64
C LEU A 308 -16.33 14.38 6.25
N GLU A 309 -16.95 15.21 7.09
CA GLU A 309 -16.98 16.67 6.91
C GLU A 309 -15.58 17.28 7.09
N LYS A 310 -14.81 16.80 8.08
CA LYS A 310 -13.43 17.25 8.32
C LYS A 310 -12.45 16.69 7.29
N CYS A 311 -12.61 15.43 6.92
CA CYS A 311 -11.76 14.74 5.96
C CYS A 311 -12.60 13.77 5.13
N PRO A 312 -13.11 14.18 3.96
CA PRO A 312 -13.82 13.27 3.07
C PRO A 312 -12.85 12.28 2.42
N PHE A 313 -13.37 11.14 1.92
CA PHE A 313 -12.55 10.11 1.25
C PHE A 313 -11.61 10.67 0.18
N ILE A 314 -12.05 11.68 -0.56
CA ILE A 314 -11.26 12.29 -1.63
C ILE A 314 -10.00 12.98 -1.09
N ARG A 315 -10.08 13.60 0.09
CA ARG A 315 -8.95 14.23 0.80
C ARG A 315 -8.06 13.19 1.45
N PHE A 316 -8.63 12.14 2.02
CA PHE A 316 -7.86 11.03 2.54
C PHE A 316 -7.04 10.34 1.43
N GLU A 317 -7.64 10.08 0.26
CA GLU A 317 -6.91 9.51 -0.87
C GLU A 317 -5.79 10.44 -1.37
N GLU A 318 -5.99 11.77 -1.42
CA GLU A 318 -4.92 12.74 -1.72
C GLU A 318 -3.77 12.58 -0.74
N TYR A 319 -4.10 12.58 0.55
CA TYR A 319 -3.10 12.48 1.62
C TYR A 319 -2.26 11.21 1.49
N VAL A 320 -2.88 10.06 1.20
CA VAL A 320 -2.14 8.80 0.98
C VAL A 320 -1.26 8.88 -0.27
N MET A 321 -1.77 9.43 -1.38
CA MET A 321 -0.99 9.58 -2.62
C MET A 321 0.19 10.54 -2.45
N GLU A 322 0.00 11.66 -1.77
CA GLU A 322 1.05 12.63 -1.43
C GLU A 322 2.13 11.97 -0.57
N TRP A 323 1.73 11.17 0.41
CA TRP A 323 2.67 10.41 1.23
C TRP A 323 3.44 9.38 0.42
N LEU A 324 2.79 8.59 -0.45
CA LEU A 324 3.45 7.63 -1.33
C LEU A 324 4.46 8.32 -2.27
N ALA A 325 4.10 9.48 -2.81
CA ALA A 325 4.99 10.27 -3.66
C ALA A 325 6.17 10.86 -2.89
N ALA A 326 5.94 11.36 -1.67
CA ALA A 326 7.01 11.84 -0.79
C ALA A 326 7.96 10.70 -0.41
N LEU A 327 7.41 9.53 -0.08
CA LEU A 327 8.19 8.34 0.23
C LEU A 327 9.02 7.88 -0.97
N LEU A 328 8.46 7.88 -2.18
CA LEU A 328 9.20 7.56 -3.40
C LEU A 328 10.37 8.53 -3.63
N LYS A 329 10.16 9.83 -3.40
CA LYS A 329 11.21 10.86 -3.50
C LYS A 329 12.28 10.73 -2.43
N PHE A 330 11.92 10.19 -1.27
CA PHE A 330 12.87 9.90 -0.21
C PHE A 330 13.77 8.70 -0.58
N GLN A 331 13.29 7.79 -1.43
CA GLN A 331 14.14 6.75 -2.00
C GLN A 331 15.10 7.35 -3.04
N ASN A 332 16.30 6.76 -3.15
CA ASN A 332 17.28 7.15 -4.18
C ASN A 332 16.65 7.11 -5.57
N MET A 333 16.82 8.19 -6.33
CA MET A 333 16.36 8.27 -7.71
C MET A 333 17.12 7.21 -8.54
N PRO A 334 16.44 6.37 -9.34
CA PRO A 334 17.14 5.34 -10.10
C PRO A 334 18.18 5.94 -11.05
N ILE A 335 19.33 5.27 -11.20
CA ILE A 335 20.44 5.73 -12.07
C ILE A 335 19.96 6.03 -13.49
N LEU A 336 19.10 5.18 -14.05
CA LEU A 336 18.60 5.38 -15.41
C LEU A 336 17.71 6.64 -15.52
N VAL A 337 16.98 7.02 -14.46
CA VAL A 337 16.24 8.30 -14.43
C VAL A 337 17.20 9.47 -14.34
N GLN A 338 18.23 9.36 -13.51
CA GLN A 338 19.29 10.38 -13.40
C GLN A 338 19.99 10.65 -14.73
N LEU A 339 20.26 9.59 -15.50
CA LEU A 339 20.84 9.69 -16.84
C LEU A 339 19.88 10.33 -17.83
N GLU A 340 18.58 9.99 -17.81
CA GLU A 340 17.56 10.67 -18.63
C GLU A 340 17.47 12.18 -18.32
N ASP A 341 17.63 12.56 -17.05
CA ASP A 341 17.65 13.95 -16.60
C ASP A 341 19.00 14.66 -16.89
N GLY A 342 19.98 13.95 -17.45
CA GLY A 342 21.30 14.47 -17.79
C GLY A 342 22.18 14.80 -16.58
N LYS A 343 21.88 14.25 -15.40
CA LYS A 343 22.62 14.51 -14.15
C LYS A 343 22.72 13.25 -13.30
N LEU A 344 23.92 12.67 -13.24
CA LEU A 344 24.22 11.55 -12.35
C LEU A 344 24.78 12.04 -11.00
N GLU A 345 24.22 11.55 -9.91
CA GLU A 345 24.68 11.82 -8.56
C GLU A 345 26.13 11.35 -8.37
N GLY A 346 26.94 12.19 -7.73
CA GLY A 346 28.38 11.97 -7.59
C GLY A 346 29.24 12.42 -8.77
N LEU A 347 28.64 12.80 -9.91
CA LEU A 347 29.34 13.38 -11.06
C LEU A 347 28.93 14.85 -11.30
N THR A 348 29.84 15.61 -11.89
CA THR A 348 29.50 16.92 -12.48
C THR A 348 28.69 16.74 -13.76
N LEU A 349 28.03 17.81 -14.23
CA LEU A 349 27.30 17.78 -15.51
C LEU A 349 28.23 17.46 -16.70
N GLN A 350 29.48 17.94 -16.66
CA GLN A 350 30.47 17.66 -17.70
C GLN A 350 30.91 16.19 -17.68
N GLU A 351 31.13 15.62 -16.50
CA GLU A 351 31.46 14.19 -16.35
C GLU A 351 30.29 13.29 -16.73
N THR A 352 29.06 13.69 -16.40
CA THR A 352 27.84 12.97 -16.81
C THR A 352 27.69 12.99 -18.32
N ALA A 353 27.85 14.16 -18.97
CA ALA A 353 27.80 14.27 -20.43
C ALA A 353 28.90 13.44 -21.10
N ALA A 354 30.14 13.51 -20.59
CA ALA A 354 31.24 12.71 -21.10
C ALA A 354 31.00 11.19 -20.91
N LEU A 355 30.34 10.79 -19.82
CA LEU A 355 29.94 9.40 -19.59
C LEU A 355 28.88 8.97 -20.61
N MET A 356 27.81 9.76 -20.77
CA MET A 356 26.73 9.49 -21.73
C MET A 356 27.25 9.34 -23.16
N ASP A 357 28.13 10.26 -23.61
CA ASP A 357 28.81 10.19 -24.91
C ASP A 357 29.62 8.89 -25.06
N ARG A 358 30.33 8.47 -24.01
CA ARG A 358 31.15 7.24 -24.03
C ARG A 358 30.31 5.97 -24.12
N VAL A 359 29.14 5.96 -23.49
CA VAL A 359 28.24 4.79 -23.49
C VAL A 359 27.19 4.84 -24.60
N GLY A 360 27.21 5.87 -25.44
CA GLY A 360 26.33 6.00 -26.61
C GLY A 360 24.89 6.42 -26.26
N ILE A 361 24.69 7.05 -25.11
CA ILE A 361 23.41 7.68 -24.72
C ILE A 361 23.50 9.13 -25.20
N GLN A 362 22.62 9.55 -26.11
CA GLN A 362 22.59 10.91 -26.68
C GLN A 362 21.42 11.73 -26.15
#